data_AF-A0A2V8FT38-F1
#
_entry.id   AF-A0A2V8FT38-F1
#
_cell.length_a   1.000
_cell.length_b   1.000
_cell.length_c   1.000
_cell.angle_alpha   90.00
_cell.angle_beta   90.00
_cell.angle_gamma   90.00
#
_symmetry.space_group_name_H-M   'P 1'
#
loop_
_entity.id
_entity.type
_entity.pdbx_description
1 polymer ?
#
loop_
_entity_poly.entity_id
_entity_poly.type
_entity_poly.pdbx_seq_one_letter_code
_entity_poly.pdbx_strand_id
1 'polypeptide(L)'
;MTGGSRYRSDVLAELARHGVCPTSRTRPQLVHEFVSDLYRHELRRLRDRLRRKEFPKQEYFDRVVELRKRYRVISMRASEWME
;
A
#
# COMPACT_ATOMS: atom_id res chain seq x y z
N MET A 1 -31.26 -8.87 -2.98
CA MET A 1 -30.22 -8.80 -1.92
C MET A 1 -29.01 -8.09 -2.51
N THR A 2 -28.92 -6.77 -2.34
CA THR A 2 -27.85 -5.95 -2.92
C THR A 2 -26.75 -5.79 -1.85
N GLY A 3 -25.85 -6.77 -1.78
CA GLY A 3 -24.68 -6.71 -0.88
C GLY A 3 -23.82 -5.50 -1.24
N GLY A 4 -23.49 -4.69 -0.24
CA GLY A 4 -22.91 -3.36 -0.41
C GLY A 4 -21.55 -3.41 -1.10
N SER A 5 -21.42 -2.75 -2.25
CA SER A 5 -20.10 -2.46 -2.87
C SER A 5 -19.42 -1.29 -2.15
N ARG A 6 -19.34 -1.33 -0.82
CA ARG A 6 -18.73 -0.29 0.00
C ARG A 6 -17.38 -0.75 0.52
N TYR A 7 -16.37 0.11 0.41
CA TYR A 7 -15.09 -0.12 1.07
C TYR A 7 -15.24 0.02 2.57
N ARG A 8 -14.56 -0.85 3.32
CA ARG A 8 -14.41 -0.70 4.76
C ARG A 8 -13.75 0.64 5.09
N SER A 9 -14.21 1.27 6.16
CA SER A 9 -13.73 2.59 6.58
C SER A 9 -12.24 2.59 6.98
N ASP A 10 -11.75 1.51 7.59
CA ASP A 10 -10.34 1.36 7.97
C ASP A 10 -9.42 1.26 6.75
N VAL A 11 -9.86 0.55 5.71
CA VAL A 11 -9.14 0.47 4.43
C VAL A 11 -9.09 1.83 3.74
N LEU A 12 -10.20 2.58 3.70
CA LEU A 12 -10.21 3.93 3.11
C LEU A 12 -9.26 4.88 3.85
N ALA A 13 -9.21 4.82 5.18
CA ALA A 13 -8.31 5.63 5.98
C ALA A 13 -6.84 5.30 5.65
N GLU A 14 -6.49 4.02 5.50
CA GLU A 14 -5.13 3.61 5.17
C GLU A 14 -4.75 4.00 3.73
N LEU A 15 -5.63 3.80 2.76
CA LEU A 15 -5.42 4.22 1.37
C LEU A 15 -5.20 5.74 1.26
N ALA A 16 -5.95 6.54 2.02
CA ALA A 16 -5.80 7.99 2.03
C ALA A 16 -4.40 8.43 2.51
N ARG A 17 -3.75 7.67 3.43
CA ARG A 17 -2.36 7.94 3.85
C ARG A 17 -1.34 7.78 2.73
N HIS A 18 -1.70 7.04 1.68
CA HIS A 18 -0.92 6.88 0.46
C HIS A 18 -1.38 7.80 -0.68
N GLY A 19 -2.32 8.73 -0.41
CA GLY A 19 -2.90 9.62 -1.42
C GLY A 19 -3.91 8.94 -2.35
N VAL A 20 -4.45 7.77 -1.95
CA VAL A 20 -5.39 6.99 -2.75
C VAL A 20 -6.80 7.11 -2.17
N CYS A 21 -7.70 7.71 -2.93
CA CYS A 21 -9.09 7.94 -2.51
C CYS A 21 -10.07 7.31 -3.52
N PRO A 22 -10.35 6.00 -3.43
CA PRO A 22 -11.28 5.36 -4.35
C PRO A 22 -12.73 5.77 -4.05
N THR A 23 -13.56 5.75 -5.08
CA THR A 23 -15.02 5.94 -4.93
C THR A 23 -15.69 4.58 -4.72
N SER A 24 -16.96 4.57 -4.32
CA SER A 24 -17.78 3.35 -4.23
C SER A 24 -17.93 2.59 -5.55
N ARG A 25 -17.66 3.24 -6.69
CA ARG A 25 -17.69 2.62 -8.03
C ARG A 25 -16.32 2.10 -8.48
N THR A 26 -15.25 2.48 -7.79
CA THR A 26 -13.90 2.05 -8.13
C THR A 26 -13.72 0.59 -7.74
N ARG A 27 -13.31 -0.26 -8.69
CA ARG A 27 -13.09 -1.69 -8.44
C ARG A 27 -11.90 -1.88 -7.47
N PRO A 28 -12.05 -2.64 -6.38
CA PRO A 28 -10.98 -2.79 -5.38
C PRO A 28 -9.73 -3.45 -5.96
N GLN A 29 -9.85 -4.29 -6.99
CA GLN A 29 -8.70 -4.90 -7.67
C GLN A 29 -7.80 -3.85 -8.32
N LEU A 30 -8.39 -2.82 -8.94
CA LEU A 30 -7.64 -1.73 -9.58
C LEU A 30 -6.88 -0.90 -8.54
N VAL A 31 -7.53 -0.62 -7.41
CA VAL A 31 -6.90 0.12 -6.31
C VAL A 31 -5.78 -0.70 -5.68
N HIS A 32 -6.00 -2.00 -5.47
CA HIS A 32 -4.99 -2.90 -4.91
C HIS A 32 -3.76 -3.01 -5.81
N GLU A 33 -3.95 -3.14 -7.12
CA GLU A 33 -2.88 -3.13 -8.11
C GLU A 33 -2.08 -1.82 -8.07
N PHE A 34 -2.77 -0.68 -8.09
CA PHE A 34 -2.15 0.64 -8.01
C PHE A 34 -1.28 0.81 -6.75
N VAL A 35 -1.82 0.46 -5.58
CA VAL A 35 -1.09 0.58 -4.30
C VAL A 35 0.08 -0.40 -4.25
N SER A 36 -0.07 -1.59 -4.85
CA SER A 36 1.02 -2.56 -4.97
C SER A 36 2.16 -2.04 -5.83
N ASP A 37 1.85 -1.33 -6.93
CA ASP A 37 2.87 -0.69 -7.76
C ASP A 37 3.57 0.48 -7.06
N LEU A 38 2.81 1.28 -6.30
CA LEU A 38 3.37 2.31 -5.44
C LEU A 38 4.34 1.72 -4.41
N TYR A 39 3.98 0.63 -3.75
CA TYR A 39 4.85 -0.08 -2.82
C TYR A 39 6.14 -0.58 -3.50
N ARG A 40 6.04 -1.17 -4.70
CA ARG A 40 7.23 -1.61 -5.48
C ARG A 40 8.11 -0.42 -5.87
N HIS A 41 7.51 0.72 -6.20
CA HIS A 41 8.26 1.95 -6.48
C HIS A 41 9.04 2.42 -5.24
N GLU A 42 8.41 2.47 -4.07
CA GLU A 42 9.08 2.84 -2.82
C GLU A 42 10.22 1.89 -2.43
N LEU A 43 10.06 0.58 -2.66
CA LEU A 43 11.15 -0.39 -2.47
C LEU A 43 12.33 -0.12 -3.40
N ARG A 44 12.07 0.14 -4.69
CA ARG A 44 13.12 0.50 -5.66
C ARG A 44 13.84 1.77 -5.24
N ARG A 45 13.08 2.80 -4.83
CA ARG A 45 13.62 4.06 -4.33
C ARG A 45 14.49 3.84 -3.09
N LEU A 46 14.06 3.03 -2.13
CA LEU A 46 14.85 2.72 -0.93
C LEU A 46 16.16 2.00 -1.29
N ARG A 47 16.12 1.06 -2.23
CA ARG A 47 17.32 0.39 -2.74
C ARG A 47 18.26 1.37 -3.44
N ASP A 48 17.74 2.29 -4.23
CA ASP A 48 18.57 3.27 -4.93
C ASP A 48 19.25 4.24 -3.96
N ARG A 49 18.57 4.64 -2.88
CA ARG A 49 19.15 5.43 -1.78
C ARG A 49 20.27 4.67 -1.05
N LEU A 50 20.12 3.36 -0.83
CA LEU A 50 21.19 2.51 -0.32
C LEU A 50 22.40 2.51 -1.27
N ARG A 51 22.17 2.38 -2.58
CA ARG A 51 23.25 2.39 -3.59
C ARG A 51 23.99 3.73 -3.63
N ARG A 52 23.28 4.83 -3.37
CA ARG A 52 23.86 6.17 -3.20
C ARG A 52 24.53 6.38 -1.84
N LYS A 53 24.54 5.37 -0.96
CA LYS A 53 25.10 5.42 0.39
C LYS A 53 24.48 6.51 1.27
N GLU A 54 23.20 6.83 1.06
CA GLU A 54 22.48 7.82 1.88
C GLU A 54 22.26 7.35 3.33
N PHE A 55 22.40 6.06 3.59
CA PHE A 55 22.36 5.46 4.93
C PHE A 55 23.22 4.17 4.98
N PRO A 56 23.66 3.74 6.18
CA PRO A 56 24.40 2.49 6.38
C PRO A 56 23.63 1.25 5.91
N LYS A 57 24.33 0.27 5.32
CA LYS A 57 23.71 -0.97 4.82
C LYS A 57 22.97 -1.76 5.93
N GLN A 58 23.46 -1.68 7.16
CA GLN A 58 22.86 -2.36 8.32
C GLN A 58 21.43 -1.88 8.58
N GLU A 59 21.12 -0.61 8.29
CA GLU A 59 19.77 -0.04 8.47
C GLU A 59 18.79 -0.43 7.35
N TYR A 60 19.27 -1.04 6.25
CA TYR A 60 18.42 -1.32 5.10
C TYR A 60 17.24 -2.24 5.44
N PHE A 61 17.52 -3.28 6.22
CA PHE A 61 16.50 -4.25 6.62
C PHE A 61 15.39 -3.59 7.43
N ASP A 62 15.75 -2.83 8.47
CA ASP A 62 14.77 -2.14 9.32
C ASP A 62 13.93 -1.14 8.52
N ARG A 63 14.56 -0.40 7.60
CA ARG A 63 13.84 0.53 6.71
C ARG A 63 12.87 -0.19 5.77
N VAL A 64 13.19 -1.39 5.29
CA VAL A 64 12.26 -2.24 4.52
C VAL A 64 11.10 -2.70 5.40
N VAL A 65 11.36 -3.10 6.64
CA VAL A 65 10.32 -3.51 7.60
C VAL A 65 9.36 -2.36 7.88
N GLU A 66 9.88 -1.16 8.16
CA GLU A 66 9.05 0.04 8.37
C GLU A 66 8.26 0.42 7.11
N LEU A 67 8.82 0.24 5.92
CA LEU A 67 8.07 0.42 4.68
C LEU A 67 6.93 -0.61 4.57
N ARG A 68 7.20 -1.89 4.84
CA ARG A 68 6.16 -2.95 4.78
C ARG A 68 5.04 -2.72 5.79
N LYS A 69 5.36 -2.23 6.99
CA LYS A 69 4.35 -1.86 8.00
C LYS A 69 3.41 -0.76 7.48
N ARG A 70 3.95 0.25 6.79
CA ARG A 70 3.16 1.33 6.19
C ARG A 70 2.25 0.86 5.05
N TYR A 71 2.60 -0.23 4.35
CA TYR A 71 1.79 -0.76 3.24
C TYR A 71 1.02 -2.02 3.62
N ARG A 72 0.72 -2.26 4.91
CA ARG A 72 0.08 -3.50 5.38
C ARG A 72 -1.24 -3.78 4.66
N VAL A 73 -1.96 -2.77 4.20
CA VAL A 73 -3.24 -2.93 3.47
C VAL A 73 -3.12 -3.85 2.24
N ILE A 74 -1.96 -3.90 1.57
CA ILE A 74 -1.75 -4.76 0.40
C ILE A 74 -1.58 -6.24 0.76
N SER A 75 -1.38 -6.58 2.05
CA SER A 75 -1.32 -7.98 2.48
C SER A 75 -2.69 -8.66 2.50
N MET A 76 -3.77 -7.88 2.42
CA MET A 76 -5.13 -8.38 2.27
C MET A 76 -5.47 -8.50 0.79
N ARG A 77 -6.33 -9.46 0.43
CA ARG A 77 -6.91 -9.58 -0.91
C ARG A 77 -7.86 -8.41 -1.14
N ALA A 78 -7.96 -7.93 -2.37
CA ALA A 78 -8.86 -6.83 -2.74
C ALA A 78 -10.34 -7.08 -2.36
N SER A 79 -10.79 -8.33 -2.33
CA SER A 79 -12.14 -8.68 -1.88
C SER A 79 -12.36 -8.44 -0.38
N GLU A 80 -11.31 -8.53 0.44
CA GLU A 80 -11.37 -8.34 1.90
C GLU A 80 -11.41 -6.85 2.30
N TRP A 81 -11.32 -5.95 1.30
CA TRP A 81 -11.42 -4.50 1.49
C TRP A 81 -12.86 -3.98 1.52
N MET A 82 -13.81 -4.84 1.16
CA MET A 82 -15.24 -4.52 1.08
C MET A 82 -15.97 -4.91 2.38
N GLU A 83 -17.09 -4.26 2.66
CA GLU A 83 -18.03 -4.59 3.75
C GLU A 83 -18.92 -5.80 3.42
#